data_AF-A0A1E5L7C1-F1
#
_entry.id   AF-A0A1E5L7C1-F1
#
_cell.length_a   1.000
_cell.length_b   1.000
_cell.length_c   1.000
_cell.angle_alpha   90.00
_cell.angle_beta   90.00
_cell.angle_gamma   90.00
#
_symmetry.space_group_name_H-M   'P 1'
#
loop_
_entity.id
_entity.type
_entity.pdbx_description
1 polymer ?
#
loop_
_entity_poly.entity_id
_entity_poly.type
_entity_poly.pdbx_seq_one_letter_code
_entity_poly.pdbx_strand_id
1 'polypeptide(L)'
;MLFRNLANQNVNVPFIIKLLKQLRLPVTTSEFDIQYEIKRILDQNNVEYEKEKVLAPRNRVDFFIYTGDNTGIIIEVKKGKPNRNLVIDQLERYAQFESVLAVILVCDNRVKVPEKINGKTCVSIGLNRLWGVSL
;
A
#
# COMPACT_ATOMS: atom_id res chain seq x y z
N MET A 1 13.47 -26.07 -5.21
CA MET A 1 13.91 -25.48 -3.92
C MET A 1 15.28 -24.85 -4.16
N LEU A 2 15.52 -23.62 -3.69
CA LEU A 2 16.69 -22.74 -3.97
C LEU A 2 16.52 -22.02 -5.33
N PHE A 3 16.32 -20.70 -5.44
CA PHE A 3 16.92 -19.56 -4.74
C PHE A 3 15.86 -18.50 -4.40
N ARG A 4 15.46 -18.36 -3.13
CA ARG A 4 14.77 -17.14 -2.69
C ARG A 4 15.85 -16.08 -2.52
N ASN A 5 15.82 -15.10 -3.41
CA ASN A 5 16.79 -14.02 -3.52
C ASN A 5 17.07 -13.38 -2.14
N LEU A 6 18.35 -13.18 -1.81
CA LEU A 6 18.81 -12.54 -0.56
C LEU A 6 18.32 -11.07 -0.41
N ALA A 7 17.53 -10.56 -1.37
CA ALA A 7 16.90 -9.25 -1.34
C ALA A 7 15.71 -9.14 -0.37
N ASN A 8 15.11 -10.26 0.07
CA ASN A 8 13.93 -10.24 0.94
C ASN A 8 14.21 -9.90 2.42
N GLN A 9 15.45 -9.59 2.80
CA GLN A 9 15.83 -9.52 4.22
C GLN A 9 15.36 -8.27 5.00
N ASN A 10 14.70 -7.28 4.38
CA ASN A 10 14.25 -6.06 5.10
C ASN A 10 12.96 -5.40 4.57
N VAL A 11 12.06 -6.16 3.93
CA VAL A 11 10.77 -5.59 3.50
C VAL A 11 9.88 -5.36 4.72
N ASN A 12 9.69 -4.09 5.09
CA ASN A 12 8.86 -3.67 6.22
C ASN A 12 8.14 -2.35 5.91
N VAL A 13 7.22 -1.94 6.80
CA VAL A 13 6.41 -0.73 6.60
C VAL A 13 7.27 0.53 6.38
N PRO A 14 8.29 0.84 7.21
CA PRO A 14 9.18 1.97 6.96
C PRO A 14 9.86 1.95 5.58
N PHE A 15 10.32 0.79 5.14
CA PHE A 15 10.95 0.61 3.83
C PHE A 15 9.96 0.89 2.68
N ILE A 16 8.75 0.33 2.72
CA ILE A 16 7.73 0.57 1.70
C ILE A 16 7.31 2.03 1.68
N ILE A 17 7.14 2.66 2.84
CA ILE A 17 6.87 4.11 2.93
C ILE A 17 8.01 4.91 2.27
N LYS A 18 9.28 4.55 2.51
CA LYS A 18 10.43 5.21 1.90
C LYS A 18 10.37 5.15 0.37
N LEU A 19 10.00 4.01 -0.20
CA LEU A 19 9.82 3.86 -1.65
C LEU A 19 8.65 4.72 -2.14
N LEU A 20 7.47 4.61 -1.54
CA LEU A 20 6.28 5.36 -1.96
C LEU A 20 6.48 6.89 -1.90
N LYS A 21 7.36 7.38 -1.01
CA LYS A 21 7.73 8.80 -0.94
C LYS A 21 8.50 9.32 -2.17
N GLN A 22 9.07 8.43 -2.98
CA GLN A 22 9.79 8.79 -4.21
C GLN A 22 8.88 8.93 -5.42
N LEU A 23 7.61 8.55 -5.32
CA LEU A 23 6.64 8.69 -6.41
C LEU A 23 6.57 10.14 -6.88
N ARG A 24 6.52 10.32 -8.20
CA ARG A 24 6.32 11.60 -8.89
C ARG A 24 5.18 11.37 -9.86
N LEU A 25 4.03 11.96 -9.59
CA LEU A 25 2.86 11.82 -10.47
C LEU A 25 2.44 13.20 -10.98
N PRO A 26 1.90 13.28 -12.20
CA PRO A 26 1.22 14.46 -12.70
C PRO A 26 0.02 14.86 -11.82
N VAL A 27 -0.49 16.08 -12.00
CA VAL A 27 -1.69 16.55 -11.26
C VAL A 27 -2.96 15.79 -11.70
N THR A 28 -2.99 15.29 -12.94
CA THR A 28 -4.14 14.63 -13.57
C THR A 28 -4.08 13.10 -13.48
N THR A 29 -3.64 12.55 -12.35
CA THR A 29 -3.37 11.11 -12.20
C THR A 29 -4.60 10.33 -11.72
N SER A 30 -5.01 9.29 -12.45
CA SER A 30 -6.06 8.34 -12.04
C SER A 30 -5.55 7.34 -10.98
N GLU A 31 -6.44 6.57 -10.34
CA GLU A 31 -5.99 5.46 -9.47
C GLU A 31 -5.10 4.47 -10.22
N PHE A 32 -5.41 4.21 -11.50
CA PHE A 32 -4.61 3.36 -12.36
C PHE A 32 -3.18 3.91 -12.55
N ASP A 33 -3.03 5.21 -12.75
CA ASP A 33 -1.72 5.85 -12.92
C ASP A 33 -0.91 5.80 -11.61
N ILE A 34 -1.55 5.99 -10.45
CA ILE A 34 -0.90 5.80 -9.14
C ILE A 34 -0.41 4.36 -9.00
N GLN A 35 -1.28 3.39 -9.29
CA GLN A 35 -0.92 1.98 -9.23
C GLN A 35 0.20 1.63 -10.21
N TYR A 36 0.21 2.21 -11.41
CA TYR A 36 1.27 2.01 -12.39
C TYR A 36 2.64 2.47 -11.87
N GLU A 37 2.71 3.66 -11.27
CA GLU A 37 3.97 4.14 -10.70
C GLU A 37 4.39 3.39 -9.43
N ILE A 38 3.43 2.97 -8.59
CA ILE A 38 3.70 2.05 -7.46
C ILE A 38 4.32 0.76 -7.98
N LYS A 39 3.74 0.16 -9.02
CA LYS A 39 4.29 -1.02 -9.67
C LYS A 39 5.73 -0.77 -10.15
N ARG A 40 5.95 0.32 -10.89
CA ARG A 40 7.27 0.69 -11.41
C ARG A 40 8.32 0.81 -10.31
N ILE A 41 8.00 1.46 -9.20
CA ILE A 41 8.97 1.64 -8.11
C ILE A 41 9.25 0.35 -7.34
N LEU A 42 8.25 -0.51 -7.16
CA LEU A 42 8.43 -1.82 -6.54
C LEU A 42 9.33 -2.71 -7.41
N ASP A 43 9.07 -2.75 -8.72
CA ASP A 43 9.89 -3.49 -9.70
C ASP A 43 11.35 -3.01 -9.69
N GLN A 44 11.56 -1.68 -9.73
CA GLN A 44 12.90 -1.08 -9.72
C GLN A 44 13.71 -1.41 -8.46
N ASN A 45 13.03 -1.70 -7.34
CA ASN A 45 13.67 -2.05 -6.07
C ASN A 45 13.63 -3.56 -5.79
N ASN A 46 13.27 -4.39 -6.78
CA ASN A 46 13.14 -5.84 -6.66
C ASN A 46 12.25 -6.27 -5.48
N VAL A 47 11.18 -5.52 -5.21
CA VAL A 47 10.20 -5.87 -4.17
C VAL A 47 9.25 -6.91 -4.73
N GLU A 48 9.10 -8.03 -4.02
CA GLU A 48 8.16 -9.09 -4.39
C GLU A 48 6.73 -8.70 -3.98
N TYR A 49 5.80 -8.69 -4.95
CA TYR A 49 4.40 -8.36 -4.71
C TYR A 49 3.46 -9.11 -5.65
N GLU A 50 2.18 -9.11 -5.28
CA GLU A 50 1.07 -9.51 -6.14
C GLU A 50 0.10 -8.34 -6.28
N LYS A 51 -0.14 -7.90 -7.52
CA LYS A 51 -1.13 -6.86 -7.83
C LYS A 51 -2.52 -7.51 -7.86
N GLU A 52 -3.53 -6.78 -7.37
CA GLU A 52 -4.93 -7.24 -7.42
C GLU A 52 -5.16 -8.58 -6.69
N LYS A 53 -4.38 -8.84 -5.64
CA LYS A 53 -4.47 -10.08 -4.87
C LYS A 53 -5.84 -10.23 -4.23
N VAL A 54 -6.45 -11.40 -4.46
CA VAL A 54 -7.71 -11.80 -3.82
C VAL A 54 -7.39 -12.48 -2.49
N LEU A 55 -7.73 -11.83 -1.37
CA LEU A 55 -7.61 -12.41 -0.03
C LEU A 55 -8.78 -13.38 0.27
N ALA A 56 -9.97 -13.04 -0.23
CA ALA A 56 -11.20 -13.83 -0.16
C ALA A 56 -12.21 -13.28 -1.18
N PRO A 57 -13.36 -13.93 -1.42
CA PRO A 57 -14.41 -13.37 -2.28
C PRO A 57 -14.74 -11.92 -1.88
N ARG A 58 -14.72 -11.00 -2.86
CA ARG A 58 -14.96 -9.54 -2.69
C ARG A 58 -13.95 -8.81 -1.80
N ASN A 59 -12.81 -9.43 -1.48
CA ASN A 59 -11.71 -8.82 -0.73
C ASN A 59 -10.46 -8.85 -1.60
N ARG A 60 -10.35 -7.89 -2.51
CA ARG A 60 -9.22 -7.71 -3.42
C ARG A 60 -8.45 -6.46 -3.02
N VAL A 61 -7.16 -6.60 -2.76
CA VAL A 61 -6.27 -5.48 -2.46
C VAL A 61 -5.54 -5.05 -3.73
N ASP A 62 -5.20 -3.76 -3.84
CA ASP A 62 -4.46 -3.28 -5.01
C ASP A 62 -3.07 -3.90 -5.10
N PHE A 63 -2.36 -4.00 -3.97
CA PHE A 63 -1.08 -4.73 -3.87
C PHE A 63 -0.97 -5.49 -2.55
N PHE A 64 -0.38 -6.68 -2.64
CA PHE A 64 0.09 -7.45 -1.51
C PHE A 64 1.61 -7.62 -1.63
N ILE A 65 2.35 -7.00 -0.70
CA ILE A 65 3.81 -7.04 -0.66
C ILE A 65 4.26 -8.20 0.23
N TYR A 66 5.03 -9.14 -0.31
CA TYR A 66 5.48 -10.30 0.47
C TYR A 66 6.57 -9.89 1.47
N THR A 67 6.36 -10.26 2.74
CA THR A 67 7.36 -10.11 3.82
C THR A 67 7.81 -11.46 4.39
N GLY A 68 7.12 -12.52 3.98
CA GLY A 68 7.37 -13.92 4.32
C GLY A 68 6.56 -14.82 3.39
N ASP A 69 6.53 -16.11 3.67
CA ASP A 69 6.00 -17.11 2.73
C ASP A 69 4.55 -16.91 2.34
N ASN A 70 3.71 -16.51 3.29
CA ASN A 70 2.28 -16.29 3.10
C ASN A 70 1.77 -15.02 3.81
N THR A 71 2.69 -14.13 4.19
CA THR A 71 2.37 -12.92 4.94
C THR A 71 2.94 -11.68 4.26
N GLY A 72 2.26 -10.55 4.45
CA GLY A 72 2.61 -9.35 3.73
C GLY A 72 1.99 -8.07 4.23
N ILE A 73 2.41 -6.98 3.59
CA ILE A 73 1.88 -5.64 3.78
C ILE A 73 0.95 -5.35 2.61
N ILE A 74 -0.25 -4.83 2.87
CA ILE A 74 -1.13 -4.40 1.77
C ILE A 74 -0.93 -2.92 1.45
N ILE A 75 -1.10 -2.58 0.18
CA ILE A 75 -1.25 -1.20 -0.28
C ILE A 75 -2.62 -1.08 -0.92
N GLU A 76 -3.41 -0.09 -0.49
CA GLU A 76 -4.69 0.31 -1.08
C GLU A 76 -4.57 1.74 -1.60
N VAL A 77 -5.06 1.99 -2.81
CA VAL A 77 -5.02 3.29 -3.48
C VAL A 77 -6.42 3.90 -3.52
N LYS A 78 -6.53 5.19 -3.20
CA LYS A 78 -7.76 5.98 -3.38
C LYS A 78 -7.50 7.36 -3.95
N LYS A 79 -8.29 7.78 -4.94
CA LYS A 79 -8.22 9.15 -5.49
C LYS A 79 -9.23 10.10 -4.83
N GLY A 80 -8.91 11.40 -4.83
CA GLY A 80 -9.88 12.45 -4.50
C GLY A 80 -10.20 12.54 -3.00
N LYS A 81 -11.49 12.61 -2.66
CA LYS A 81 -12.00 12.72 -1.28
C LYS A 81 -12.83 11.46 -0.94
N PRO A 82 -12.19 10.29 -0.77
CA PRO A 82 -12.93 9.08 -0.47
C PRO A 82 -13.65 9.22 0.88
N ASN A 83 -14.81 8.59 1.02
CA ASN A 83 -15.53 8.58 2.30
C ASN A 83 -14.67 7.85 3.33
N ARG A 84 -14.27 8.57 4.39
CA ARG A 84 -13.38 8.05 5.43
C ARG A 84 -13.89 6.78 6.08
N ASN A 85 -15.19 6.70 6.39
CA ASN A 85 -15.75 5.54 7.09
C ASN A 85 -15.74 4.32 6.17
N LEU A 86 -16.14 4.48 4.90
CA LEU A 86 -16.06 3.39 3.91
C LEU A 86 -14.63 2.90 3.69
N VAL A 87 -13.65 3.81 3.73
CA VAL A 87 -12.23 3.44 3.68
C VAL A 87 -11.85 2.63 4.91
N ILE A 88 -12.18 3.09 6.12
CA ILE A 88 -11.85 2.37 7.35
C ILE A 88 -12.50 0.98 7.36
N ASP A 89 -13.79 0.87 7.02
CA ASP A 89 -14.50 -0.41 6.94
C ASP A 89 -13.81 -1.38 5.95
N GLN A 90 -13.34 -0.85 4.82
CA GLN A 90 -12.59 -1.63 3.84
C GLN A 90 -11.24 -2.11 4.40
N LEU A 91 -10.47 -1.21 5.03
CA LEU A 91 -9.18 -1.55 5.62
C LEU A 91 -9.32 -2.51 6.80
N GLU A 92 -10.39 -2.39 7.60
CA GLU A 92 -10.75 -3.33 8.67
C GLU A 92 -10.99 -4.73 8.13
N ARG A 93 -11.80 -4.87 7.07
CA ARG A 93 -12.01 -6.17 6.41
C ARG A 93 -10.70 -6.81 5.96
N TYR A 94 -9.78 -6.02 5.38
CA TYR A 94 -8.49 -6.55 4.94
C TYR A 94 -7.56 -6.89 6.12
N ALA A 95 -7.57 -6.08 7.18
CA ALA A 95 -6.75 -6.31 8.36
C ALA A 95 -7.20 -7.52 9.19
N GLN A 96 -8.39 -8.08 8.96
CA GLN A 96 -8.83 -9.33 9.63
C GLN A 96 -8.04 -10.57 9.17
N PHE A 97 -7.48 -10.58 7.96
CA PHE A 97 -6.75 -11.74 7.43
C PHE A 97 -5.38 -11.89 8.10
N GLU A 98 -5.05 -13.08 8.62
CA GLU A 98 -3.74 -13.37 9.25
C GLU A 98 -2.55 -13.14 8.30
N SER A 99 -2.75 -13.35 7.00
CA SER A 99 -1.75 -13.08 5.96
C SER A 99 -1.40 -11.59 5.84
N VAL A 100 -2.24 -10.67 6.32
CA VAL A 100 -1.97 -9.24 6.31
C VAL A 100 -1.32 -8.84 7.63
N LEU A 101 -0.11 -8.28 7.59
CA LEU A 101 0.64 -7.82 8.77
C LEU A 101 0.52 -6.31 9.00
N ALA A 102 0.29 -5.54 7.93
CA ALA A 102 0.11 -4.10 8.00
C ALA A 102 -0.64 -3.57 6.78
N VAL A 103 -1.15 -2.35 6.91
CA VAL A 103 -1.96 -1.66 5.90
C VAL A 103 -1.34 -0.31 5.57
N ILE A 104 -1.13 -0.04 4.29
CA ILE A 104 -0.72 1.28 3.79
C ILE A 104 -1.80 1.80 2.85
N LEU A 105 -2.44 2.90 3.22
CA LEU A 105 -3.37 3.63 2.37
C LEU A 105 -2.61 4.74 1.63
N VAL A 106 -2.64 4.72 0.30
CA VAL A 106 -2.11 5.78 -0.57
C VAL A 106 -3.26 6.59 -1.13
N CYS A 107 -3.25 7.90 -0.91
CA CYS A 107 -4.27 8.81 -1.44
C CYS A 107 -3.67 10.10 -1.99
N ASP A 108 -4.38 10.80 -2.88
CA ASP A 108 -3.97 12.14 -3.32
C ASP A 108 -3.83 13.10 -2.13
N ASN A 109 -4.88 13.14 -1.30
CA ASN A 109 -4.94 13.87 -0.04
C ASN A 109 -4.94 12.88 1.12
N ARG A 110 -4.17 13.18 2.18
CA ARG A 110 -4.14 12.32 3.36
C ARG A 110 -5.55 12.15 3.96
N VAL A 111 -6.01 10.91 4.03
CA VAL A 111 -7.19 10.51 4.81
C VAL A 111 -6.72 10.14 6.21
N LYS A 112 -7.36 10.68 7.26
CA LYS A 112 -7.04 10.29 8.63
C LYS A 112 -7.52 8.86 8.88
N VAL A 113 -6.59 7.93 9.09
CA VAL A 113 -6.86 6.55 9.51
C VAL A 113 -6.32 6.33 10.92
N PRO A 114 -6.84 5.36 11.68
CA PRO A 114 -6.21 4.90 12.92
C PRO A 114 -4.78 4.44 12.67
N GLU A 115 -3.87 4.60 13.64
CA GLU A 115 -2.50 4.08 13.54
C GLU A 115 -2.43 2.55 13.61
N LYS A 116 -3.48 1.94 14.16
CA LYS A 116 -3.68 0.50 14.19
C LYS A 116 -5.11 0.13 13.80
N ILE A 117 -5.24 -0.93 13.01
CA ILE A 117 -6.51 -1.56 12.68
C ILE A 117 -6.37 -3.06 12.98
N ASN A 118 -7.27 -3.62 13.79
CA ASN A 118 -7.18 -5.01 14.28
C ASN A 118 -5.79 -5.34 14.87
N GLY A 119 -5.21 -4.40 15.62
CA GLY A 119 -3.88 -4.53 16.23
C GLY A 119 -2.69 -4.36 15.27
N LYS A 120 -2.93 -4.28 13.96
CA LYS A 120 -1.92 -4.19 12.90
C LYS A 120 -1.64 -2.74 12.53
N THR A 121 -0.39 -2.44 12.20
CA THR A 121 0.04 -1.09 11.78
C THR A 121 -0.78 -0.63 10.57
N CYS A 122 -1.32 0.59 10.65
CA CYS A 122 -2.03 1.25 9.55
C CYS A 122 -1.46 2.65 9.33
N VAL A 123 -1.12 2.97 8.08
CA VAL A 123 -0.51 4.25 7.71
C VAL A 123 -1.23 4.84 6.51
N SER A 124 -1.51 6.15 6.54
CA SER A 124 -1.96 6.90 5.37
C SER A 124 -0.86 7.82 4.82
N ILE A 125 -0.60 7.69 3.52
CA ILE A 125 0.29 8.54 2.73
C ILE A 125 -0.55 9.42 1.82
N GLY A 126 -0.36 10.73 1.92
CA GLY A 126 -0.92 11.71 0.98
C GLY A 126 0.13 12.06 -0.08
N LEU A 127 -0.17 11.85 -1.35
CA LEU A 127 0.75 12.07 -2.48
C LEU A 127 1.03 13.57 -2.71
N ASN A 128 0.05 14.44 -2.50
CA ASN A 128 0.21 15.88 -2.67
C ASN A 128 1.26 16.51 -1.75
N ARG A 129 1.48 15.93 -0.56
CA ARG A 129 2.50 16.38 0.39
C ARG A 129 3.90 15.90 0.06
N LEU A 130 4.04 14.95 -0.87
CA LEU A 130 5.34 14.43 -1.31
C LEU A 130 5.99 15.32 -2.37
N TRP A 131 5.23 16.24 -2.98
CA TRP A 131 5.69 17.08 -4.10
C TRP A 131 5.94 18.53 -3.72
N GLY A 132 5.98 18.86 -2.42
CA GLY A 132 6.39 20.19 -1.95
C GLY A 132 5.46 21.33 -2.35
N VAL A 133 4.24 21.05 -2.81
CA VAL A 133 3.23 22.08 -3.05
C VAL A 133 2.41 22.24 -1.77
N SER A 134 2.94 23.05 -0.84
CA SER A 134 2.11 23.66 0.20
C SER A 134 1.15 24.63 -0.49
N LEU A 135 -0.15 24.30 -0.49
CA LEU A 135 -1.21 25.30 -0.64
C LEU A 135 -1.77 25.60 0.74
#